data_AF-A0A961Q6H7-F1
#
_entry.id   AF-A0A961Q6H7-F1
#
_cell.length_a   1.000
_cell.length_b   1.000
_cell.length_c   1.000
_cell.angle_alpha   90.00
_cell.angle_beta   90.00
_cell.angle_gamma   90.00
#
_symmetry.space_group_name_H-M   'P 1'
#
loop_
_entity.id
_entity.type
_entity.pdbx_description
1 polymer ?
#
loop_
_entity_poly.entity_id
_entity_poly.type
_entity_poly.pdbx_seq_one_letter_code
_entity_poly.pdbx_strand_id
1 'polypeptide(L)'
;MRSRLHALAGAVALIALVQPATLVAAPEETPAAEETKPVKAEPKPEEAAAKPEDAAAKPEMTPEEAAKKAAEACEDGKVMDAEKKECVEATPETEKKTLWENGRNFANAGQYERAIRTLELAEMTGDARVLSYLGFSHRKLGHLLVAMGYYEAAVAADPDYVKVREYMGEGFIQMGNIEAARGQLAEIGKRCGTGCAEYALLAQAIGTAETARN
;
A
#
# COMPACT_ATOMS: atom_id res chain seq x y z
N MET A 1 -23.86 29.69 63.22
CA MET A 1 -24.96 29.74 64.19
C MET A 1 -26.29 29.69 63.44
N ARG A 2 -27.15 28.71 63.80
CA ARG A 2 -28.62 28.61 63.59
C ARG A 2 -29.11 28.60 62.13
N SER A 3 -29.43 27.44 61.55
CA SER A 3 -30.67 26.65 61.69
C SER A 3 -31.94 27.39 61.24
N ARG A 4 -32.63 26.84 60.24
CA ARG A 4 -34.03 26.38 60.35
C ARG A 4 -34.43 25.50 59.15
N LEU A 5 -34.91 24.31 59.49
CA LEU A 5 -35.58 23.31 58.67
C LEU A 5 -37.09 23.60 58.56
N HIS A 6 -37.71 22.89 57.60
CA HIS A 6 -39.10 22.40 57.50
C HIS A 6 -40.16 23.29 56.83
N ALA A 7 -40.69 22.80 55.70
CA ALA A 7 -42.10 22.38 55.62
C ALA A 7 -42.33 21.40 54.44
N LEU A 8 -42.96 20.27 54.77
CA LEU A 8 -43.52 19.25 53.88
C LEU A 8 -44.97 19.60 53.51
N ALA A 9 -45.37 19.39 52.26
CA ALA A 9 -46.72 19.03 51.76
C ALA A 9 -46.63 18.97 50.22
N GLY A 10 -47.00 17.94 49.47
CA GLY A 10 -48.08 16.98 49.65
C GLY A 10 -49.26 17.34 48.73
N ALA A 11 -49.21 16.98 47.45
CA ALA A 11 -50.37 16.89 46.52
C ALA A 11 -49.90 16.17 45.24
N VAL A 12 -50.14 14.87 45.12
CA VAL A 12 -51.30 14.22 44.48
C VAL A 12 -51.30 14.32 42.95
N ALA A 13 -51.28 13.12 42.37
CA ALA A 13 -51.22 12.76 40.97
C ALA A 13 -52.25 13.46 40.06
N LEU A 14 -51.79 13.81 38.86
CA LEU A 14 -52.61 13.83 37.65
C LEU A 14 -51.86 13.06 36.57
N ILE A 15 -52.30 11.83 36.37
CA ILE A 15 -51.91 10.95 35.26
C ILE A 15 -52.61 11.48 34.02
N ALA A 16 -51.86 12.11 33.12
CA ALA A 16 -52.30 12.37 31.76
C ALA A 16 -51.70 11.31 30.84
N LEU A 17 -52.49 10.28 30.55
CA LEU A 17 -52.26 9.35 29.45
C LEU A 17 -52.72 10.01 28.15
N VAL A 18 -51.78 10.47 27.31
CA VAL A 18 -52.04 10.66 25.87
C VAL A 18 -50.77 10.33 25.05
N GLN A 19 -50.82 9.12 24.48
CA GLN A 19 -50.28 8.64 23.19
C GLN A 19 -48.76 8.41 22.99
N PRO A 20 -48.38 7.20 22.49
CA PRO A 20 -47.03 6.90 22.06
C PRO A 20 -46.79 7.50 20.67
N ALA A 21 -45.85 8.44 20.58
CA ALA A 21 -45.28 8.83 19.29
C ALA A 21 -44.33 7.71 18.84
N THR A 22 -44.88 6.72 18.12
CA THR A 22 -44.11 5.89 17.20
C THR A 22 -43.58 6.79 16.09
N LEU A 23 -42.37 7.32 16.25
CA LEU A 23 -41.62 7.90 15.15
C LEU A 23 -40.62 6.86 14.65
N VAL A 24 -41.13 6.09 13.69
CA VAL A 24 -40.48 5.62 12.45
C VAL A 24 -38.95 5.69 12.44
N ALA A 25 -38.34 4.50 12.43
CA ALA A 25 -36.99 4.27 11.95
C ALA A 25 -36.85 4.85 10.53
N ALA A 26 -35.93 5.81 10.39
CA ALA A 26 -35.41 6.19 9.09
C ALA A 26 -34.38 5.15 8.64
N PRO A 27 -34.43 4.66 7.40
CA PRO A 27 -33.50 3.68 6.87
C PRO A 27 -32.10 4.28 6.72
N GLU A 28 -31.12 3.40 6.88
CA GLU A 28 -29.71 3.62 6.55
C GLU A 28 -29.58 4.19 5.13
N GLU A 29 -29.13 5.43 5.01
CA GLU A 29 -28.53 5.90 3.76
C GLU A 29 -27.11 5.33 3.70
N THR A 30 -27.00 4.18 3.07
CA THR A 30 -25.77 3.69 2.46
C THR A 30 -25.21 4.76 1.53
N PRO A 31 -24.03 5.36 1.77
CA PRO A 31 -23.30 5.96 0.68
C PRO A 31 -22.91 4.82 -0.27
N ALA A 32 -23.32 5.01 -1.52
CA ALA A 32 -23.00 4.14 -2.63
C ALA A 32 -21.53 3.72 -2.57
N ALA A 33 -21.31 2.42 -2.71
CA ALA A 33 -20.05 1.88 -3.17
C ALA A 33 -19.69 2.63 -4.47
N GLU A 34 -18.76 3.57 -4.36
CA GLU A 34 -17.94 3.95 -5.49
C GLU A 34 -17.28 2.66 -5.95
N GLU A 35 -17.59 2.22 -7.17
CA GLU A 35 -16.94 1.07 -7.78
C GLU A 35 -15.45 1.35 -7.80
N THR A 36 -14.75 0.86 -6.76
CA THR A 36 -13.32 0.73 -6.78
C THR A 36 -13.02 -0.20 -7.93
N LYS A 37 -12.56 0.39 -9.04
CA LYS A 37 -12.09 -0.36 -10.20
C LYS A 37 -11.17 -1.44 -9.66
N PRO A 38 -11.34 -2.71 -10.08
CA PRO A 38 -10.48 -3.78 -9.63
C PRO A 38 -9.05 -3.37 -9.98
N VAL A 39 -8.22 -3.16 -8.95
CA VAL A 39 -6.78 -3.04 -9.13
C VAL A 39 -6.36 -4.41 -9.65
N LYS A 40 -6.25 -4.49 -10.98
CA LYS A 40 -5.86 -5.66 -11.74
C LYS A 40 -4.65 -6.26 -11.04
N ALA A 41 -4.74 -7.53 -10.65
CA ALA A 41 -3.69 -8.25 -9.94
C ALA A 41 -2.34 -8.02 -10.65
N GLU A 42 -1.50 -7.18 -10.06
CA GLU A 42 -0.20 -6.86 -10.63
C GLU A 42 0.70 -8.09 -10.48
N PRO A 43 1.48 -8.45 -11.52
CA PRO A 43 2.35 -9.61 -11.48
C PRO A 43 3.33 -9.48 -10.30
N LYS A 44 3.45 -10.58 -9.56
CA LYS A 44 4.27 -10.69 -8.34
C LYS A 44 5.72 -10.26 -8.61
N PRO A 45 6.40 -9.60 -7.66
CA PRO A 45 7.85 -9.74 -7.56
C PRO A 45 8.11 -11.20 -7.21
N GLU A 46 8.58 -11.99 -8.17
CA GLU A 46 9.14 -13.29 -7.87
C GLU A 46 10.40 -13.05 -7.03
N GLU A 47 10.47 -13.70 -5.86
CA GLU A 47 11.55 -13.56 -4.90
C GLU A 47 12.84 -14.12 -5.49
N ALA A 48 13.51 -13.33 -6.34
CA ALA A 48 14.84 -13.62 -6.80
C ALA A 48 15.79 -13.39 -5.63
N ALA A 49 16.17 -14.47 -4.97
CA ALA A 49 17.21 -14.49 -3.95
C ALA A 49 18.55 -14.04 -4.57
N ALA A 50 18.87 -12.75 -4.44
CA ALA A 50 20.21 -12.26 -4.73
C ALA A 50 21.11 -12.54 -3.51
N LYS A 51 22.09 -13.43 -3.68
CA LYS A 51 23.24 -13.54 -2.77
C LYS A 51 24.22 -12.38 -3.05
N PRO A 52 24.97 -11.89 -2.05
CA PRO A 52 25.86 -10.75 -2.24
C PRO A 52 27.21 -11.14 -2.89
N GLU A 53 27.70 -10.19 -3.69
CA GLU A 53 29.09 -9.81 -3.98
C GLU A 53 30.05 -10.84 -4.61
N ASP A 54 30.33 -10.62 -5.89
CA ASP A 54 31.66 -10.49 -6.53
C ASP A 54 31.55 -10.88 -8.01
N ALA A 55 31.27 -9.90 -8.87
CA ALA A 55 31.42 -10.08 -10.31
C ALA A 55 32.08 -8.83 -10.90
N ALA A 56 33.34 -9.00 -11.29
CA ALA A 56 34.12 -8.03 -12.03
C ALA A 56 33.29 -7.37 -13.14
N ALA A 57 33.22 -6.04 -13.10
CA ALA A 57 32.52 -5.21 -14.06
C ALA A 57 33.02 -5.49 -15.50
N LYS A 58 32.16 -6.14 -16.30
CA LYS A 58 32.09 -5.86 -17.75
C LYS A 58 31.51 -4.45 -17.91
N PRO A 59 31.74 -3.72 -19.03
CA PRO A 59 31.19 -2.38 -19.17
C PRO A 59 29.67 -2.49 -19.15
N GLU A 60 29.08 -2.13 -18.01
CA GLU A 60 27.64 -2.11 -17.84
C GLU A 60 27.11 -0.95 -18.67
N MET A 61 26.20 -1.26 -19.59
CA MET A 61 25.41 -0.25 -20.28
C MET A 61 24.74 0.62 -19.23
N THR A 62 24.99 1.92 -19.30
CA THR A 62 24.48 2.85 -18.30
C THR A 62 22.95 2.85 -18.31
N PRO A 63 22.30 3.13 -17.17
CA PRO A 63 20.85 3.22 -17.10
C PRO A 63 20.25 4.22 -18.11
N GLU A 64 20.99 5.28 -18.44
CA GLU A 64 20.66 6.26 -19.48
C GLU A 64 20.72 5.64 -20.88
N GLU A 65 21.75 4.84 -21.18
CA GLU A 65 21.86 4.12 -22.46
C GLU A 65 20.80 3.02 -22.62
N ALA A 66 20.37 2.38 -21.54
CA ALA A 66 19.30 1.38 -21.60
C ALA A 66 17.91 2.02 -21.81
N ALA A 67 17.66 3.18 -21.20
CA ALA A 67 16.46 3.98 -21.45
C ALA A 67 16.47 4.54 -22.88
N LYS A 68 17.63 5.02 -23.33
CA LYS A 68 17.86 5.47 -24.71
C LYS A 68 17.65 4.33 -25.71
N LYS A 69 18.15 3.12 -25.45
CA LYS A 69 17.96 1.95 -26.32
C LYS A 69 16.50 1.48 -26.39
N ALA A 70 15.74 1.66 -25.30
CA ALA A 70 14.30 1.42 -25.29
C ALA A 70 13.53 2.51 -26.07
N ALA A 71 14.01 3.76 -26.04
CA ALA A 71 13.51 4.84 -26.88
C ALA A 71 13.90 4.67 -28.37
N GLU A 72 15.11 4.17 -28.65
CA GLU A 72 15.61 3.82 -30.01
C GLU A 72 14.84 2.66 -30.65
N ALA A 73 14.11 1.85 -29.86
CA ALA A 73 13.18 0.85 -30.39
C ALA A 73 11.92 1.48 -31.00
N CYS A 74 11.68 2.77 -30.73
CA CYS A 74 10.59 3.56 -31.26
C CYS A 74 11.11 4.70 -32.15
N GLU A 75 10.29 5.13 -33.11
CA GLU A 75 10.61 6.32 -33.91
C GLU A 75 10.69 7.57 -33.02
N ASP A 76 11.41 8.60 -33.50
CA ASP A 76 11.56 9.88 -32.79
C ASP A 76 10.19 10.44 -32.35
N GLY A 77 10.09 10.82 -31.08
CA GLY A 77 8.85 11.32 -30.48
C GLY A 77 7.87 10.25 -29.97
N LYS A 78 8.25 8.97 -30.00
CA LYS A 78 7.44 7.87 -29.45
C LYS A 78 8.18 7.11 -28.33
N VAL A 79 7.40 6.57 -27.39
CA VAL A 79 7.87 5.71 -26.30
C VAL A 79 7.20 4.35 -26.36
N MET A 80 7.90 3.29 -25.97
CA MET A 80 7.34 1.94 -25.91
C MET A 80 6.33 1.83 -24.75
N ASP A 81 5.06 1.57 -25.05
CA ASP A 81 4.05 1.24 -24.05
C ASP A 81 4.13 -0.26 -23.74
N ALA A 82 4.49 -0.62 -22.49
CA ALA A 82 4.73 -2.03 -22.14
C ALA A 82 3.45 -2.87 -22.12
N GLU A 83 2.27 -2.25 -21.99
CA GLU A 83 0.98 -2.96 -22.00
C GLU A 83 0.53 -3.29 -23.43
N LYS A 84 0.70 -2.33 -24.34
CA LYS A 84 0.32 -2.47 -25.75
C LYS A 84 1.38 -3.16 -26.59
N LYS A 85 2.64 -3.17 -26.11
CA LYS A 85 3.82 -3.62 -26.87
C LYS A 85 3.96 -2.87 -28.20
N GLU A 86 3.61 -1.59 -28.16
CA GLU A 86 3.57 -0.70 -29.31
C GLU A 86 4.20 0.64 -28.94
N CYS A 87 4.80 1.31 -29.92
CA CYS A 87 5.29 2.66 -29.77
C CYS A 87 4.12 3.65 -29.81
N VAL A 88 3.95 4.43 -28.74
CA VAL A 88 2.92 5.47 -28.61
C VAL A 88 3.57 6.85 -28.60
N GLU A 89 2.82 7.89 -28.96
CA GLU A 89 3.30 9.29 -28.90
C GLU A 89 3.78 9.65 -27.49
N ALA A 90 4.95 10.29 -27.41
CA ALA A 90 5.51 10.77 -26.16
C ALA A 90 4.71 11.98 -25.65
N THR A 91 4.01 11.74 -24.55
CA THR A 91 3.33 12.74 -23.71
C THR A 91 3.91 12.68 -22.30
N PRO A 92 3.80 13.74 -21.49
CA PRO A 92 4.20 13.68 -20.09
C PRO A 92 3.56 12.50 -19.35
N GLU A 93 2.30 12.17 -19.63
CA GLU A 93 1.59 11.06 -19.01
C GLU A 93 2.15 9.70 -19.42
N THR A 94 2.46 9.49 -20.70
CA THR A 94 3.06 8.25 -21.18
C THR A 94 4.49 8.10 -20.65
N GLU A 95 5.24 9.19 -20.56
CA GLU A 95 6.59 9.17 -19.97
C GLU A 95 6.55 8.77 -18.49
N LYS A 96 5.63 9.36 -17.71
CA LYS A 96 5.41 8.97 -16.30
C LYS A 96 5.00 7.51 -16.17
N LYS A 97 4.09 7.02 -17.05
CA LYS A 97 3.69 5.61 -17.09
C LYS A 97 4.89 4.70 -17.39
N THR A 98 5.68 5.01 -18.41
CA THR A 98 6.87 4.23 -18.78
C THR A 98 7.90 4.22 -17.65
N LEU A 99 8.11 5.35 -16.97
CA LEU A 99 9.01 5.44 -15.81
C LEU A 99 8.51 4.58 -14.64
N TRP A 100 7.21 4.62 -14.33
CA TRP A 100 6.60 3.72 -13.37
C TRP A 100 6.82 2.25 -13.71
N GLU A 101 6.53 1.84 -14.95
CA GLU A 101 6.67 0.45 -15.40
C GLU A 101 8.12 -0.03 -15.31
N ASN A 102 9.06 0.79 -15.76
CA ASN A 102 10.49 0.50 -15.68
C ASN A 102 10.96 0.41 -14.22
N GLY A 103 10.56 1.34 -13.38
CA GLY A 103 10.88 1.34 -11.95
C GLY A 103 10.41 0.07 -11.25
N ARG A 104 9.14 -0.33 -11.50
CA ARG A 104 8.58 -1.59 -11.01
C ARG A 104 9.36 -2.80 -11.52
N ASN A 105 9.73 -2.83 -12.80
CA ASN A 105 10.49 -3.93 -13.39
C ASN A 105 11.89 -4.06 -12.78
N PHE A 106 12.58 -2.94 -12.52
CA PHE A 106 13.86 -2.96 -11.82
C PHE A 106 13.73 -3.49 -10.40
N ALA A 107 12.68 -3.10 -9.67
CA ALA A 107 12.44 -3.60 -8.32
C ALA A 107 12.20 -5.12 -8.31
N ASN A 108 11.35 -5.62 -9.23
CA ASN A 108 11.09 -7.05 -9.39
C ASN A 108 12.36 -7.84 -9.81
N ALA A 109 13.27 -7.21 -10.55
CA ALA A 109 14.54 -7.79 -10.96
C ALA A 109 15.66 -7.69 -9.90
N GLY A 110 15.36 -7.14 -8.71
CA GLY A 110 16.34 -6.96 -7.63
C GLY A 110 17.30 -5.78 -7.82
N GLN A 111 17.08 -4.92 -8.82
CA GLN A 111 17.88 -3.72 -9.09
C GLN A 111 17.32 -2.52 -8.30
N TYR A 112 17.36 -2.60 -6.97
CA TYR A 112 16.61 -1.69 -6.08
C TYR A 112 17.04 -0.22 -6.18
N GLU A 113 18.34 0.08 -6.26
CA GLU A 113 18.82 1.46 -6.41
C GLU A 113 18.39 2.06 -7.75
N ARG A 114 18.36 1.22 -8.80
CA ARG A 114 17.88 1.65 -10.12
C ARG A 114 16.37 1.86 -10.12
N ALA A 115 15.63 1.00 -9.42
CA ALA A 115 14.21 1.14 -9.22
C ALA A 115 13.88 2.47 -8.54
N ILE A 116 14.54 2.79 -7.42
CA ILE A 116 14.33 4.05 -6.68
C ILE A 116 14.52 5.26 -7.60
N ARG A 117 15.68 5.38 -8.26
CA ARG A 117 15.95 6.51 -9.16
C ARG A 117 14.90 6.63 -10.27
N THR A 118 14.48 5.51 -10.84
CA THR A 118 13.50 5.51 -11.94
C THR A 118 12.09 5.88 -11.45
N LEU A 119 11.69 5.40 -10.27
CA LEU A 119 10.39 5.69 -9.67
C LEU A 119 10.28 7.16 -9.21
N GLU A 120 11.36 7.75 -8.70
CA GLU A 120 11.40 9.16 -8.32
C GLU A 120 11.24 10.09 -9.53
N LEU A 121 11.81 9.71 -10.69
CA LEU A 121 11.67 10.47 -11.94
C LEU A 121 10.24 10.45 -12.50
N ALA A 122 9.41 9.46 -12.13
CA ALA A 122 8.03 9.41 -12.61
C ALA A 122 7.17 10.57 -12.07
N GLU A 123 7.62 11.29 -11.02
CA GLU A 123 6.89 12.41 -10.41
C GLU A 123 5.42 12.09 -10.04
N MET A 124 5.16 10.81 -9.74
CA MET A 124 3.84 10.30 -9.35
C MET A 124 3.76 10.21 -7.81
N THR A 125 4.05 11.33 -7.14
CA THR A 125 4.32 11.39 -5.69
C THR A 125 3.16 10.96 -4.78
N GLY A 126 1.93 10.87 -5.30
CA GLY A 126 0.74 10.39 -4.58
C GLY A 126 0.20 9.04 -5.06
N ASP A 127 0.84 8.38 -6.02
CA ASP A 127 0.38 7.08 -6.51
C ASP A 127 0.81 5.99 -5.53
N ALA A 128 -0.17 5.31 -4.91
CA ALA A 128 0.07 4.27 -3.92
C ALA A 128 0.95 3.12 -4.46
N ARG A 129 0.92 2.85 -5.77
CA ARG A 129 1.75 1.83 -6.43
C ARG A 129 3.21 2.25 -6.49
N VAL A 130 3.47 3.51 -6.86
CA VAL A 130 4.83 4.08 -6.89
C VAL A 130 5.42 4.12 -5.49
N LEU A 131 4.65 4.64 -4.51
CA LEU A 131 5.05 4.69 -3.11
C LEU A 131 5.32 3.28 -2.54
N SER A 132 4.48 2.29 -2.87
CA SER A 132 4.68 0.89 -2.48
C SER A 132 6.01 0.33 -2.96
N TYR A 133 6.36 0.56 -4.23
CA TYR A 133 7.60 0.03 -4.82
C TYR A 133 8.85 0.81 -4.40
N LEU A 134 8.74 2.10 -4.06
CA LEU A 134 9.79 2.84 -3.36
C LEU A 134 10.04 2.21 -1.99
N GLY A 135 8.99 1.99 -1.20
CA GLY A 135 9.11 1.32 0.10
C GLY A 135 9.70 -0.08 0.00
N PHE A 136 9.24 -0.89 -0.97
CA PHE A 136 9.78 -2.22 -1.27
C PHE A 136 11.27 -2.18 -1.57
N SER A 137 11.71 -1.30 -2.47
CA SER A 137 13.11 -1.16 -2.84
C SER A 137 13.98 -0.73 -1.64
N HIS A 138 13.52 0.26 -0.86
CA HIS A 138 14.22 0.68 0.35
C HIS A 138 14.32 -0.43 1.39
N ARG A 139 13.25 -1.21 1.61
CA ARG A 139 13.26 -2.34 2.56
C ARG A 139 14.28 -3.38 2.14
N LYS A 140 14.32 -3.74 0.85
CA LYS A 140 15.26 -4.74 0.33
C LYS A 140 16.72 -4.30 0.44
N LEU A 141 16.99 -2.99 0.48
CA LEU A 141 18.30 -2.40 0.79
C LEU A 141 18.60 -2.26 2.29
N GLY A 142 17.68 -2.65 3.18
CA GLY A 142 17.84 -2.51 4.63
C GLY A 142 17.52 -1.12 5.17
N HIS A 143 17.03 -0.20 4.33
CA HIS A 143 16.60 1.14 4.73
C HIS A 143 15.20 1.12 5.37
N LEU A 144 15.04 0.36 6.47
CA LEU A 144 13.73 -0.01 7.01
C LEU A 144 12.85 1.19 7.41
N LEU A 145 13.43 2.22 8.04
CA LEU A 145 12.67 3.41 8.44
C LEU A 145 12.16 4.21 7.23
N VAL A 146 12.97 4.32 6.18
CA VAL A 146 12.57 4.98 4.93
C VAL A 146 11.46 4.19 4.26
N ALA A 147 11.58 2.85 4.24
CA ALA A 147 10.55 1.98 3.71
C ALA A 147 9.21 2.14 4.42
N MET A 148 9.21 2.22 5.76
CA MET A 148 7.98 2.43 6.54
C MET A 148 7.31 3.75 6.19
N GLY A 149 8.07 4.84 6.06
CA GLY A 149 7.50 6.14 5.65
C GLY A 149 6.80 6.07 4.28
N TYR A 150 7.39 5.37 3.31
CA TYR A 150 6.76 5.15 2.01
C TYR A 150 5.51 4.26 2.08
N TYR A 151 5.53 3.20 2.89
CA TYR A 151 4.35 2.35 3.08
C TYR A 151 3.21 3.09 3.78
N GLU A 152 3.50 3.90 4.79
CA GLU A 152 2.51 4.75 5.45
C GLU A 152 1.88 5.75 4.48
N ALA A 153 2.70 6.39 3.64
CA ALA A 153 2.23 7.27 2.58
C ALA A 153 1.36 6.52 1.56
N ALA A 154 1.75 5.31 1.15
CA ALA A 154 0.99 4.49 0.21
C ALA A 154 -0.37 4.05 0.80
N VAL A 155 -0.41 3.66 2.09
CA VAL A 155 -1.66 3.35 2.81
C VAL A 155 -2.55 4.58 2.96
N ALA A 156 -1.96 5.76 3.14
CA ALA A 156 -2.74 7.01 3.20
C ALA A 156 -3.34 7.37 1.83
N ALA A 157 -2.62 7.09 0.74
CA ALA A 157 -3.08 7.33 -0.63
C ALA A 157 -4.16 6.33 -1.08
N ASP A 158 -3.98 5.05 -0.76
CA ASP A 158 -4.97 4.00 -1.03
C ASP A 158 -5.03 3.03 0.17
N PRO A 159 -6.02 3.21 1.07
CA PRO A 159 -6.18 2.36 2.25
C PRO A 159 -6.46 0.88 1.93
N ASP A 160 -6.97 0.59 0.72
CA ASP A 160 -7.39 -0.73 0.26
C ASP A 160 -6.34 -1.43 -0.61
N TYR A 161 -5.19 -0.79 -0.85
CA TYR A 161 -4.06 -1.41 -1.51
C TYR A 161 -3.33 -2.40 -0.58
N VAL A 162 -3.96 -3.57 -0.39
CA VAL A 162 -3.56 -4.60 0.57
C VAL A 162 -2.11 -5.09 0.42
N LYS A 163 -1.55 -5.03 -0.79
CA LYS A 163 -0.14 -5.36 -1.07
C LYS A 163 0.84 -4.53 -0.24
N VAL A 164 0.54 -3.24 -0.03
CA VAL A 164 1.40 -2.37 0.81
C VAL A 164 1.43 -2.85 2.24
N ARG A 165 0.29 -3.30 2.77
CA ARG A 165 0.20 -3.78 4.16
C ARG A 165 0.97 -5.09 4.34
N GLU A 166 0.96 -5.96 3.33
CA GLU A 166 1.80 -7.16 3.29
C GLU A 166 3.28 -6.78 3.35
N TYR A 167 3.75 -5.87 2.49
CA TYR A 167 5.14 -5.38 2.52
C TYR A 167 5.51 -4.66 3.82
N MET A 168 4.59 -3.89 4.39
CA MET A 168 4.79 -3.24 5.69
C MET A 168 4.91 -4.27 6.82
N GLY A 169 4.08 -5.32 6.79
CA GLY A 169 4.16 -6.44 7.72
C GLY A 169 5.50 -7.18 7.63
N GLU A 170 5.98 -7.47 6.42
CA GLU A 170 7.32 -8.04 6.23
C GLU A 170 8.44 -7.11 6.74
N GLY A 171 8.29 -5.80 6.55
CA GLY A 171 9.21 -4.81 7.12
C GLY A 171 9.22 -4.83 8.66
N PHE A 172 8.06 -4.97 9.29
CA PHE A 172 7.96 -5.14 10.74
C PHE A 172 8.64 -6.43 11.24
N ILE A 173 8.53 -7.53 10.49
CA ILE A 173 9.26 -8.77 10.78
C ILE A 173 10.78 -8.53 10.75
N GLN A 174 11.29 -7.82 9.74
CA GLN A 174 12.73 -7.51 9.64
C GLN A 174 13.22 -6.63 10.78
N MET A 175 12.38 -5.71 11.29
CA MET A 175 12.66 -4.92 12.49
C MET A 175 12.49 -5.71 13.79
N GLY A 176 12.07 -6.98 13.72
CA GLY A 176 11.83 -7.85 14.86
C GLY A 176 10.52 -7.60 15.60
N ASN A 177 9.62 -6.79 15.04
CA ASN A 177 8.33 -6.42 15.60
C ASN A 177 7.19 -7.29 15.03
N ILE A 178 7.09 -8.53 15.53
CA ILE A 178 6.07 -9.49 15.06
C ILE A 178 4.66 -9.02 15.39
N GLU A 179 4.46 -8.33 16.51
CA GLU A 179 3.14 -7.80 16.90
C GLU A 179 2.62 -6.77 15.88
N ALA A 180 3.46 -5.85 15.42
CA ALA A 180 3.08 -4.91 14.37
C ALA A 180 2.79 -5.62 13.03
N ALA A 181 3.54 -6.67 12.70
CA ALA A 181 3.25 -7.50 11.53
C ALA A 181 1.88 -8.20 11.64
N ARG A 182 1.53 -8.74 12.82
CA ARG A 182 0.20 -9.29 13.11
C ARG A 182 -0.90 -8.24 12.98
N GLY A 183 -0.62 -7.00 13.39
CA GLY A 183 -1.49 -5.86 13.16
C GLY A 183 -1.80 -5.64 11.68
N GLN A 184 -0.78 -5.66 10.82
CA GLN A 184 -0.99 -5.54 9.37
C GLN A 184 -1.75 -6.74 8.79
N LEU A 185 -1.47 -7.96 9.26
CA LEU A 185 -2.22 -9.16 8.84
C LEU A 185 -3.71 -9.04 9.16
N ALA A 186 -4.05 -8.54 10.34
CA ALA A 186 -5.45 -8.29 10.73
C ALA A 186 -6.11 -7.23 9.82
N GLU A 187 -5.39 -6.17 9.45
CA GLU A 187 -5.89 -5.15 8.52
C GLU A 187 -6.09 -5.69 7.09
N ILE A 188 -5.22 -6.59 6.62
CA ILE A 188 -5.42 -7.30 5.34
C ILE A 188 -6.68 -8.17 5.42
N GLY A 189 -6.84 -8.93 6.50
CA GLY A 189 -7.99 -9.81 6.71
C GLY A 189 -9.33 -9.05 6.71
N LYS A 190 -9.37 -7.82 7.22
CA LYS A 190 -10.57 -6.97 7.17
C LYS A 190 -10.94 -6.51 5.75
N ARG A 191 -9.96 -6.38 4.85
CA ARG A 191 -10.14 -5.79 3.51
C ARG A 191 -10.39 -6.85 2.43
N CYS A 192 -9.59 -7.90 2.39
CA CYS A 192 -9.70 -8.96 1.38
C CYS A 192 -10.02 -10.35 1.95
N GLY A 193 -10.28 -10.45 3.26
CA GLY A 193 -10.49 -11.73 3.93
C GLY A 193 -9.20 -12.52 4.11
N THR A 194 -9.32 -13.75 4.62
CA THR A 194 -8.15 -14.63 4.82
C THR A 194 -7.80 -15.46 3.58
N GLY A 195 -8.55 -15.32 2.49
CA GLY A 195 -8.38 -16.07 1.25
C GLY A 195 -7.54 -15.36 0.19
N CYS A 196 -7.21 -14.07 0.37
CA CYS A 196 -6.35 -13.33 -0.55
C CYS A 196 -4.87 -13.72 -0.38
N ALA A 197 -4.09 -13.51 -1.45
CA ALA A 197 -2.69 -13.91 -1.50
C ALA A 197 -1.86 -13.17 -0.44
N GLU A 198 -2.11 -11.89 -0.25
CA GLU A 198 -1.42 -11.00 0.69
C GLU A 198 -1.58 -11.49 2.14
N TYR A 199 -2.77 -11.98 2.51
CA TYR A 199 -2.99 -12.57 3.82
C TYR A 199 -2.16 -13.84 4.01
N ALA A 200 -2.20 -14.74 3.02
CA ALA A 200 -1.47 -16.00 3.08
C ALA A 200 0.06 -15.79 3.16
N LEU A 201 0.59 -14.85 2.37
CA LEU A 201 2.01 -14.50 2.33
C LEU A 201 2.48 -13.95 3.68
N LEU A 202 1.78 -12.94 4.23
CA LEU A 202 2.19 -12.35 5.49
C LEU A 202 2.00 -13.33 6.67
N ALA A 203 0.94 -14.14 6.66
CA ALA A 203 0.74 -15.18 7.67
C ALA A 203 1.88 -16.21 7.66
N GLN A 204 2.32 -16.64 6.47
CA GLN A 204 3.46 -17.53 6.31
C GLN A 204 4.75 -16.88 6.83
N ALA A 205 5.02 -15.63 6.45
CA ALA A 205 6.21 -14.90 6.88
C ALA A 205 6.29 -14.75 8.41
N ILE A 206 5.16 -14.45 9.06
CA ILE A 206 5.05 -14.40 10.52
C ILE A 206 5.39 -15.78 11.13
N GLY A 207 4.76 -16.85 10.64
CA GLY A 207 5.02 -18.20 11.13
C GLY A 207 6.49 -18.61 11.00
N THR A 208 7.11 -18.34 9.84
CA THR A 208 8.55 -18.59 9.64
C THR A 208 9.41 -17.81 10.63
N ALA A 209 9.13 -16.51 10.83
CA ALA A 209 9.89 -15.67 11.75
C ALA A 209 9.78 -16.12 13.21
N GLU A 210 8.60 -16.62 13.62
CA GLU A 210 8.39 -17.18 14.96
C GLU A 210 9.15 -18.48 15.16
N THR A 211 9.17 -19.36 14.16
CA THR A 211 9.95 -20.61 14.24
C THR A 211 11.45 -20.36 14.30
N ALA A 212 11.96 -19.35 13.60
CA ALA A 212 13.38 -19.00 13.60
C ALA A 212 13.86 -18.39 14.94
N ARG A 213 12.95 -18.01 15.83
CA ARG A 213 13.23 -17.40 17.14
C ARG A 213 13.20 -18.40 18.30
N ASN A 214 12.69 -19.61 18.08
CA ASN A 214 12.62 -20.69 19.06
C ASN A 214 13.85 -21.59 18.98
#